data_AF-A0A2R5L0X4-F1
#
_entry.id   AF-A0A2R5L0X4-F1
#
_cell.length_a   1.000
_cell.length_b   1.000
_cell.length_c   1.000
_cell.angle_alpha   90.00
_cell.angle_beta   90.00
_cell.angle_gamma   90.00
#
_symmetry.space_group_name_H-M   'P 1'
#
loop_
_entity.id
_entity.type
_entity.pdbx_description
1 polymer ?
#
loop_
_entity_poly.entity_id
_entity_poly.type
_entity_poly.pdbx_seq_one_letter_code
_entity_poly.pdbx_strand_id
1 'polypeptide(L)'
;EDYQLGEQFPQVPDLYIVGTQESGSERKTWEVKLQCAIGQKHVLLTSAVLGILHLNIFVRRDLIWFCSLPEESSHSLRPGTYWKTKGAIAISFQFFGTRFLFVNTHLFAHEEKYSQRIQNIKNISHSLDLPRSLPLKHKHKDVTKRFDCVFWLGDLNFRIVANRDHVLEKLQGGPQSPETVKHLLQWDQLNMARKKGETFLEYEEGEIKFAPTFKYDPGTDSYDSSSKQRVPSYTDRILFKSP
;
A
#
# COMPACT_ATOMS: atom_id res chain seq x y z
N GLU A 1 -17.63 -14.11 30.45
CA GLU A 1 -17.65 -12.67 30.75
C GLU A 1 -16.64 -12.02 29.82
N ASP A 2 -17.14 -11.51 28.71
CA ASP A 2 -16.34 -10.87 27.67
C ASP A 2 -15.81 -9.55 28.21
N TYR A 3 -14.49 -9.43 28.33
CA TYR A 3 -13.84 -8.14 28.57
C TYR A 3 -14.00 -7.29 27.31
N GLN A 4 -15.13 -6.59 27.20
CA GLN A 4 -15.23 -5.40 26.37
C GLN A 4 -14.26 -4.37 26.96
N LEU A 5 -13.06 -4.29 26.39
CA LEU A 5 -12.14 -3.19 26.62
C LEU A 5 -12.85 -1.90 26.20
N GLY A 6 -13.31 -1.14 27.20
CA GLY A 6 -14.05 0.10 27.00
C GLY A 6 -13.27 1.10 26.12
N GLU A 7 -14.02 1.82 25.29
CA GLU A 7 -13.58 2.83 24.32
C GLU A 7 -12.92 4.10 24.94
N GLN A 8 -12.34 4.00 26.14
CA GLN A 8 -11.90 5.18 26.92
C GLN A 8 -10.38 5.38 27.01
N PHE A 9 -9.57 4.51 26.41
CA PHE A 9 -8.12 4.76 26.29
C PHE A 9 -7.76 4.95 24.81
N PRO A 10 -6.90 5.94 24.48
CA PRO A 10 -6.36 6.03 23.12
C PRO A 10 -5.62 4.72 22.85
N GLN A 11 -6.21 3.87 22.00
CA GLN A 11 -5.59 2.63 21.57
C GLN A 11 -4.30 2.99 20.84
N VAL A 12 -3.17 2.64 21.44
CA VAL A 12 -1.86 2.77 20.82
C VAL A 12 -1.69 1.58 19.90
N PRO A 13 -1.55 1.77 18.57
CA PRO A 13 -1.35 0.66 17.64
C PRO A 13 -0.15 -0.18 18.03
N ASP A 14 -0.23 -1.50 17.88
CA ASP A 14 0.90 -2.40 18.16
C ASP A 14 1.98 -2.32 17.08
N LEU A 15 1.56 -2.09 15.83
CA LEU A 15 2.41 -2.00 14.66
C LEU A 15 2.10 -0.74 13.85
N TYR A 16 3.14 -0.07 13.37
CA TYR A 16 3.03 0.93 12.29
C TYR A 16 3.79 0.45 11.07
N ILE A 17 3.11 0.41 9.93
CA ILE A 17 3.70 0.03 8.64
C ILE A 17 3.63 1.25 7.73
N VAL A 18 4.80 1.74 7.31
CA VAL A 18 4.95 2.95 6.52
C VAL A 18 5.60 2.61 5.19
N GLY A 19 4.77 2.52 4.15
CA GLY A 19 5.20 2.36 2.76
C GLY A 19 5.19 3.69 2.03
N THR A 20 6.31 4.08 1.42
CA THR A 20 6.40 5.31 0.62
C THR A 20 6.95 5.04 -0.77
N GLN A 21 6.60 5.91 -1.70
CA GLN A 21 7.06 5.93 -3.09
C GLN A 21 7.53 7.35 -3.42
N GLU A 22 8.41 7.48 -4.42
CA GLU A 22 9.03 8.77 -4.77
C GLU A 22 9.74 9.46 -3.59
N SER A 23 10.21 8.65 -2.64
CA SER A 23 10.94 9.13 -1.48
C SER A 23 12.38 9.48 -1.83
N GLY A 24 12.92 10.49 -1.13
CA GLY A 24 14.31 10.90 -1.27
C GLY A 24 15.29 9.77 -0.93
N SER A 25 16.52 9.88 -1.45
CA SER A 25 17.54 8.81 -1.41
C SER A 25 18.13 8.53 -0.02
N GLU A 26 17.91 9.41 0.96
CA GLU A 26 18.51 9.25 2.29
C GLU A 26 17.66 8.40 3.23
N ARG A 27 17.82 7.08 3.13
CA ARG A 27 17.17 6.07 3.99
C ARG A 27 17.26 6.41 5.49
N LYS A 28 18.45 6.67 6.02
CA LYS A 28 18.65 6.94 7.46
C LYS A 28 17.93 8.20 7.91
N THR A 29 18.01 9.27 7.12
CA THR A 29 17.31 10.53 7.41
C THR A 29 15.80 10.30 7.45
N TRP A 30 15.27 9.47 6.54
CA TRP A 30 13.85 9.11 6.54
C TRP A 30 13.45 8.28 7.76
N GLU A 31 14.24 7.26 8.12
CA GLU A 31 14.01 6.42 9.31
C GLU A 31 13.98 7.27 10.60
N VAL A 32 14.92 8.21 10.76
CA VAL A 32 14.97 9.11 11.91
C VAL A 32 13.73 10.00 11.97
N LYS A 33 13.31 10.60 10.83
CA LYS A 33 12.11 11.43 10.78
C LYS A 33 10.85 10.63 11.15
N LEU A 34 10.72 9.41 10.63
CA LEU A 34 9.62 8.52 10.98
C LEU A 34 9.64 8.13 12.46
N GLN A 35 10.80 7.77 13.01
CA GLN A 35 10.94 7.44 14.43
C GLN A 35 10.57 8.62 15.34
N CYS A 36 10.95 9.85 14.97
CA CYS A 36 10.55 11.06 15.69
C CYS A 36 9.03 11.29 15.62
N ALA A 37 8.40 11.07 14.47
CA ALA A 37 6.96 11.26 14.28
C ALA A 37 6.11 10.21 15.00
N ILE A 38 6.51 8.94 14.95
CA ILE A 38 5.81 7.83 15.62
C ILE A 38 6.00 7.91 17.14
N GLY A 39 7.16 8.39 17.58
CA GLY A 39 7.46 8.63 18.99
C GLY A 39 8.09 7.44 19.69
N GLN A 40 8.31 7.60 21.00
CA GLN A 40 9.19 6.73 21.78
C GLN A 40 8.56 5.40 22.21
N LYS A 41 7.23 5.24 22.13
CA LYS A 41 6.55 3.98 22.50
C LYS A 41 6.84 2.85 21.50
N HIS A 42 7.32 3.19 20.31
CA HIS A 42 7.66 2.24 19.26
C HIS A 42 9.14 2.29 18.92
N VAL A 43 9.61 1.22 18.31
CA VAL A 43 10.95 1.09 17.77
C VAL A 43 10.88 0.55 16.35
N LEU A 44 11.76 1.04 15.48
CA LEU A 44 11.94 0.49 14.14
C LEU A 44 12.37 -0.98 14.25
N LEU A 45 11.48 -1.90 13.86
CA LEU A 45 11.76 -3.34 13.81
C LEU A 45 12.61 -3.67 12.58
N THR A 46 12.24 -3.12 11.42
CA THR A 46 12.95 -3.33 10.16
C THR A 46 12.56 -2.27 9.13
N SER A 47 13.43 -2.09 8.14
CA SER A 47 13.20 -1.24 6.99
C SER A 47 13.85 -1.85 5.74
N ALA A 48 13.20 -1.66 4.59
CA ALA A 48 13.67 -2.14 3.29
C ALA A 48 13.49 -1.06 2.21
N VAL A 49 14.40 -1.03 1.23
CA VAL A 49 14.46 0.01 0.19
C VAL A 49 14.72 -0.61 -1.18
N LEU A 50 14.03 -0.08 -2.20
CA LEU A 50 14.22 -0.41 -3.62
C LEU A 50 14.13 0.90 -4.44
N GLY A 51 15.29 1.53 -4.66
CA GLY A 51 15.34 2.84 -5.31
C GLY A 51 14.58 3.89 -4.50
N ILE A 52 13.46 4.38 -5.03
CA ILE A 52 12.60 5.41 -4.39
C ILE A 52 11.45 4.84 -3.55
N LEU A 53 11.36 3.51 -3.44
CA LEU A 53 10.36 2.84 -2.61
C LEU A 53 11.00 2.52 -1.26
N HIS A 54 10.29 2.81 -0.17
CA HIS A 54 10.70 2.44 1.19
C HIS A 54 9.55 1.72 1.88
N LEU A 55 9.86 0.74 2.71
CA LEU A 55 8.90 0.08 3.60
C LEU A 55 9.52 -0.03 4.99
N ASN A 56 8.87 0.54 5.99
CA ASN A 56 9.35 0.61 7.36
C ASN A 56 8.30 0.02 8.29
N ILE A 57 8.72 -0.82 9.23
CA ILE A 57 7.85 -1.43 10.21
C ILE A 57 8.34 -1.07 11.59
N PHE A 58 7.47 -0.42 12.36
CA PHE A 58 7.69 -0.10 13.76
C PHE A 58 6.78 -0.97 14.61
N VAL A 59 7.29 -1.42 15.75
CA VAL A 59 6.56 -2.22 16.73
C VAL A 59 6.59 -1.54 18.08
N ARG A 60 5.52 -1.69 18.86
CA ARG A 60 5.49 -1.26 20.25
C ARG A 60 6.62 -1.95 21.02
N ARG A 61 7.39 -1.20 21.81
CA ARG A 61 8.66 -1.67 22.39
C ARG A 61 8.52 -2.93 23.26
N ASP A 62 7.44 -3.01 24.03
CA ASP A 62 7.09 -4.14 24.89
C ASP A 62 6.75 -5.41 24.10
N LEU A 63 6.48 -5.29 22.80
CA LEU A 63 6.06 -6.40 21.94
C LEU A 63 7.19 -6.95 21.04
N ILE A 64 8.38 -6.35 21.05
CA ILE A 64 9.49 -6.74 20.15
C ILE A 64 9.89 -8.21 20.31
N TRP A 65 9.79 -8.75 21.52
CA TRP A 65 10.17 -10.13 21.84
C TRP A 65 9.20 -11.18 21.27
N PHE A 66 8.03 -10.75 20.78
CA PHE A 66 7.05 -11.62 20.13
C PHE A 66 7.15 -11.60 18.60
N CYS A 67 8.12 -10.86 18.06
CA CYS A 67 8.44 -10.83 16.63
C CYS A 67 9.50 -11.88 16.28
N SER A 68 9.30 -12.63 15.21
CA SER A 68 10.41 -13.34 14.56
C SER A 68 11.37 -12.36 13.88
N LEU A 69 12.55 -12.84 13.49
CA LEU A 69 13.43 -12.07 12.62
C LEU A 69 12.69 -11.72 11.31
N PRO A 70 12.62 -10.44 10.91
CA PRO A 70 12.01 -10.06 9.65
C PRO A 70 12.83 -10.47 8.44
N GLU A 71 12.14 -10.85 7.37
CA GLU A 71 12.72 -11.18 6.08
C GLU A 71 12.19 -10.21 5.01
N GLU A 72 13.07 -9.80 4.11
CA GLU A 72 12.73 -8.87 3.02
C GLU A 72 12.86 -9.53 1.64
N SER A 73 12.08 -9.07 0.68
CA SER A 73 12.23 -9.40 -0.74
C SER A 73 11.79 -8.22 -1.59
N SER A 74 12.32 -8.10 -2.80
CA SER A 74 11.97 -6.98 -3.69
C SER A 74 11.97 -7.41 -5.14
N HIS A 75 11.18 -6.70 -5.94
CA HIS A 75 11.06 -6.95 -7.37
C HIS A 75 10.99 -5.63 -8.16
N SER A 76 11.90 -5.44 -9.12
CA SER A 76 11.88 -4.28 -10.01
C SER A 76 11.04 -4.58 -11.25
N LEU A 77 10.09 -3.70 -11.57
CA LEU A 77 9.31 -3.77 -12.82
C LEU A 77 10.03 -3.10 -14.00
N ARG A 78 11.18 -2.45 -13.74
CA ARG A 78 12.06 -1.86 -14.75
C ARG A 78 13.46 -2.46 -14.59
N PRO A 79 13.67 -3.72 -15.00
CA PRO A 79 15.01 -4.31 -15.00
C PRO A 79 15.89 -3.53 -15.99
N GLY A 80 17.14 -3.23 -15.59
CA GLY A 80 18.11 -2.52 -16.44
C GLY A 80 18.15 -1.00 -16.29
N THR A 81 17.19 -0.36 -15.61
CA THR A 81 17.31 1.07 -15.28
C THR A 81 18.13 1.26 -14.00
N TYR A 82 19.11 2.16 -14.02
CA TYR A 82 19.94 2.48 -12.85
C TYR A 82 19.10 2.93 -11.65
N TRP A 83 18.11 3.80 -11.90
CA TRP A 83 17.17 4.28 -10.88
C TRP A 83 15.90 3.43 -10.88
N LYS A 84 15.70 2.63 -9.83
CA LYS A 84 14.51 1.79 -9.68
C LYS A 84 13.34 2.63 -9.15
N THR A 85 12.40 2.96 -10.04
CA THR A 85 11.26 3.83 -9.71
C THR A 85 9.92 3.11 -9.65
N LYS A 86 9.86 1.86 -10.13
CA LYS A 86 8.64 1.05 -10.24
C LYS A 86 8.95 -0.38 -9.85
N GLY A 87 8.16 -0.95 -8.96
CA GLY A 87 8.48 -2.23 -8.34
C GLY A 87 7.69 -2.51 -7.09
N ALA A 88 8.20 -3.45 -6.30
CA ALA A 88 7.67 -3.84 -5.02
C ALA A 88 8.79 -4.11 -4.02
N ILE A 89 8.53 -3.79 -2.75
CA ILE A 89 9.28 -4.22 -1.59
C ILE A 89 8.31 -4.96 -0.70
N ALA A 90 8.73 -6.11 -0.21
CA ALA A 90 7.97 -6.87 0.76
C ALA A 90 8.80 -7.17 1.99
N ILE A 91 8.14 -7.11 3.15
CA ILE A 91 8.69 -7.53 4.43
C ILE A 91 7.73 -8.53 5.03
N SER A 92 8.26 -9.62 5.57
CA SER A 92 7.48 -10.61 6.31
C SER A 92 8.12 -10.94 7.65
N PHE A 93 7.29 -11.20 8.66
CA PHE A 93 7.72 -11.70 9.96
C PHE A 93 6.53 -12.38 10.65
N GLN A 94 6.80 -13.12 11.72
CA GLN A 94 5.77 -13.67 12.59
C GLN A 94 5.58 -12.76 13.81
N PHE A 95 4.34 -12.57 14.22
CA PHE A 95 3.98 -11.84 15.41
C PHE A 95 2.97 -12.65 16.22
N PHE A 96 3.34 -13.06 17.43
CA PHE A 96 2.55 -14.01 18.25
C PHE A 96 2.17 -15.31 17.50
N GLY A 97 3.04 -15.78 16.59
CA GLY A 97 2.81 -16.97 15.76
C GLY A 97 2.00 -16.73 14.48
N THR A 98 1.38 -15.56 14.30
CA THR A 98 0.71 -15.18 13.05
C THR A 98 1.74 -14.69 12.03
N ARG A 99 1.71 -15.23 10.81
CA ARG A 99 2.64 -14.86 9.73
C ARG A 99 2.08 -13.67 8.95
N PHE A 100 2.79 -12.55 8.99
CA PHE A 100 2.44 -11.33 8.26
C PHE A 100 3.31 -11.16 7.00
N LEU A 101 2.69 -10.65 5.94
CA LEU A 101 3.36 -10.13 4.75
C LEU A 101 2.85 -8.73 4.45
N PHE A 102 3.77 -7.77 4.35
CA PHE A 102 3.50 -6.41 3.93
C PHE A 102 4.18 -6.17 2.59
N VAL A 103 3.42 -5.76 1.57
CA VAL A 103 3.93 -5.49 0.22
C VAL A 103 3.66 -4.03 -0.11
N ASN A 104 4.72 -3.22 -0.21
CA ASN A 104 4.64 -1.86 -0.72
C ASN A 104 4.98 -1.84 -2.22
N THR A 105 4.13 -1.23 -3.05
CA THR A 105 4.32 -1.19 -4.50
C THR A 105 4.24 0.21 -5.08
N HIS A 106 4.90 0.38 -6.23
CA HIS A 106 4.75 1.53 -7.11
C HIS A 106 4.57 1.01 -8.54
N LEU A 107 3.31 0.92 -8.96
CA LEU A 107 2.96 0.33 -10.25
C LEU A 107 3.05 1.34 -11.40
N PHE A 108 2.98 0.86 -12.63
CA PHE A 108 3.06 1.73 -13.80
C PHE A 108 1.93 2.77 -13.84
N ALA A 109 2.36 4.02 -13.99
CA ALA A 109 1.50 5.19 -14.14
C ALA A 109 0.81 5.23 -15.52
N HIS A 110 -0.10 6.19 -15.66
CA HIS A 110 -0.95 6.46 -16.82
C HIS A 110 -2.17 5.55 -16.96
N GLU A 111 -3.29 6.12 -17.41
CA GLU A 111 -4.60 5.46 -17.44
C GLU A 111 -4.59 4.21 -18.33
N GLU A 112 -3.90 4.28 -19.47
CA GLU A 112 -3.83 3.25 -20.53
C GLU A 112 -3.04 2.01 -20.10
N LYS A 113 -2.31 2.08 -18.98
CA LYS A 113 -1.49 0.97 -18.45
C LYS A 113 -2.27 -0.01 -17.57
N TYR A 114 -3.60 -0.01 -17.65
CA TYR A 114 -4.50 -0.89 -16.88
C TYR A 114 -4.06 -2.37 -16.91
N SER A 115 -3.97 -2.97 -18.10
CA SER A 115 -3.61 -4.39 -18.25
C SER A 115 -2.18 -4.66 -17.76
N GLN A 116 -1.27 -3.69 -17.91
CA GLN A 116 0.10 -3.80 -17.42
C GLN A 116 0.13 -3.82 -15.88
N ARG A 117 -0.68 -3.00 -15.20
CA ARG A 117 -0.78 -3.02 -13.72
C ARG A 117 -1.26 -4.38 -13.20
N ILE A 118 -2.28 -4.97 -13.82
CA ILE A 118 -2.76 -6.32 -13.46
C ILE A 118 -1.63 -7.34 -13.60
N GLN A 119 -0.93 -7.32 -14.73
CA GLN A 119 0.22 -8.20 -14.95
C GLN A 119 1.36 -7.93 -13.95
N ASN A 120 1.62 -6.67 -13.59
CA ASN A 120 2.63 -6.31 -12.60
C ASN A 120 2.32 -6.91 -11.23
N ILE A 121 1.07 -6.84 -10.75
CA ILE A 121 0.64 -7.44 -9.49
C ILE A 121 0.88 -8.96 -9.48
N LYS A 122 0.52 -9.63 -10.58
CA LYS A 122 0.79 -11.07 -10.76
C LYS A 122 2.28 -11.37 -10.77
N ASN A 123 3.08 -10.61 -11.51
CA ASN A 123 4.52 -10.82 -11.57
C ASN A 123 5.19 -10.60 -10.21
N ILE A 124 4.81 -9.55 -9.48
CA ILE A 124 5.31 -9.26 -8.13
C ILE A 124 5.02 -10.43 -7.19
N SER A 125 3.76 -10.87 -7.11
CA SER A 125 3.36 -11.97 -6.22
C SER A 125 4.10 -13.29 -6.50
N HIS A 126 4.48 -13.52 -7.76
CA HIS A 126 5.21 -14.73 -8.17
C HIS A 126 6.73 -14.61 -8.07
N SER A 127 7.26 -13.39 -7.95
CA SER A 127 8.70 -13.12 -7.95
C SER A 127 9.27 -12.88 -6.55
N LEU A 128 8.44 -12.39 -5.62
CA LEU A 128 8.85 -12.23 -4.23
C LEU A 128 9.03 -13.60 -3.59
N ASP A 129 10.24 -13.87 -3.07
CA ASP A 129 10.54 -15.13 -2.39
C ASP A 129 10.61 -14.93 -0.88
N LEU A 130 9.46 -15.11 -0.22
CA LEU A 130 9.29 -15.07 1.23
C LEU A 130 8.33 -16.20 1.69
N PRO A 131 8.44 -16.68 2.94
CA PRO A 131 9.65 -16.60 3.77
C PRO A 131 10.74 -17.51 3.19
N ARG A 132 12.01 -17.12 3.29
CA ARG A 132 13.16 -17.92 2.82
C ARG A 132 13.58 -18.93 3.87
N SER A 133 13.52 -18.55 5.15
CA SER A 133 14.00 -19.35 6.27
C SER A 133 13.15 -20.58 6.62
N LEU A 134 11.87 -20.60 6.24
CA LEU A 134 11.00 -21.75 6.52
C LEU A 134 11.17 -22.85 5.45
N PRO A 135 11.52 -24.09 5.84
CA PRO A 135 11.59 -25.24 4.94
C PRO A 135 10.18 -25.74 4.61
N LEU A 136 9.41 -24.93 3.86
CA LEU A 136 8.15 -25.37 3.29
C LEU A 136 8.48 -26.36 2.16
N LYS A 137 8.17 -27.66 2.37
CA LYS A 137 8.40 -28.75 1.38
C LYS A 137 7.87 -28.39 -0.02
N HIS A 138 6.77 -27.64 -0.08
CA HIS A 138 6.24 -27.06 -1.31
C HIS A 138 5.81 -25.60 -1.05
N LYS A 139 6.59 -24.64 -1.55
CA LYS A 139 6.21 -23.22 -1.51
C LYS A 139 5.22 -22.94 -2.64
N HIS A 140 4.04 -22.42 -2.28
CA HIS A 140 3.07 -21.95 -3.28
C HIS A 140 3.71 -20.85 -4.16
N LYS A 141 3.48 -20.85 -5.47
CA LYS A 141 4.16 -19.90 -6.37
C LYS A 141 3.84 -18.44 -6.05
N ASP A 142 2.57 -18.16 -5.77
CA ASP A 142 2.12 -16.88 -5.24
C ASP A 142 2.53 -16.76 -3.77
N VAL A 143 3.41 -15.80 -3.48
CA VAL A 143 3.92 -15.49 -2.13
C VAL A 143 2.80 -15.19 -1.14
N THR A 144 1.70 -14.60 -1.60
CA THR A 144 0.59 -14.14 -0.74
C THR A 144 -0.22 -15.30 -0.18
N LYS A 145 -0.02 -16.52 -0.68
CA LYS A 145 -0.65 -17.75 -0.17
C LYS A 145 0.16 -18.42 0.94
N ARG A 146 1.33 -17.87 1.28
CA ARG A 146 2.27 -18.44 2.26
C ARG A 146 2.15 -17.81 3.65
N PHE A 147 1.26 -16.83 3.82
CA PHE A 147 1.09 -16.00 5.02
C PHE A 147 -0.36 -16.00 5.47
N ASP A 148 -0.58 -15.78 6.76
CA ASP A 148 -1.91 -15.73 7.37
C ASP A 148 -2.56 -14.38 7.08
N CYS A 149 -1.82 -13.30 7.31
CA CYS A 149 -2.25 -11.93 7.05
C CYS A 149 -1.38 -11.30 5.96
N VAL A 150 -2.01 -10.76 4.92
CA VAL A 150 -1.30 -10.05 3.85
C VAL A 150 -1.87 -8.65 3.69
N PHE A 151 -0.99 -7.66 3.73
CA PHE A 151 -1.29 -6.26 3.41
C PHE A 151 -0.56 -5.87 2.14
N TRP A 152 -1.31 -5.37 1.16
CA TRP A 152 -0.77 -4.85 -0.09
C TRP A 152 -1.11 -3.37 -0.19
N LEU A 153 -0.08 -2.52 -0.20
CA LEU A 153 -0.21 -1.08 -0.13
C LEU A 153 0.68 -0.36 -1.15
N GLY A 154 0.40 0.93 -1.33
CA GLY A 154 1.24 1.88 -2.03
C GLY A 154 0.53 2.56 -3.20
N ASP A 155 1.32 3.16 -4.09
CA ASP A 155 0.82 3.77 -5.32
C ASP A 155 0.56 2.68 -6.37
N LEU A 156 -0.67 2.19 -6.38
CA LEU A 156 -1.15 1.20 -7.34
C LEU A 156 -1.45 1.83 -8.70
N ASN A 157 -1.50 3.16 -8.79
CA ASN A 157 -1.64 3.92 -10.02
C ASN A 157 -2.88 3.60 -10.88
N PHE A 158 -3.90 2.95 -10.32
CA PHE A 158 -5.21 2.82 -10.95
C PHE A 158 -5.91 4.18 -11.01
N ARG A 159 -6.65 4.40 -12.10
CA ARG A 159 -7.23 5.71 -12.43
C ARG A 159 -8.75 5.66 -12.46
N ILE A 160 -9.37 6.81 -12.26
CA ILE A 160 -10.77 7.02 -12.59
C ILE A 160 -10.90 7.18 -14.12
N VAL A 161 -11.75 6.37 -14.75
CA VAL A 161 -12.00 6.40 -16.20
C VAL A 161 -13.26 7.22 -16.45
N ALA A 162 -13.12 8.53 -16.46
CA ALA A 162 -14.20 9.48 -16.73
C ALA A 162 -13.63 10.81 -17.25
N ASN A 163 -14.48 11.63 -17.87
CA ASN A 163 -14.08 12.98 -18.28
C ASN A 163 -13.71 13.82 -17.05
N ARG A 164 -12.61 14.59 -17.16
CA ARG A 164 -12.08 15.42 -16.07
C ARG A 164 -13.10 16.40 -15.50
N ASP A 165 -13.79 17.12 -16.36
CA ASP A 165 -14.72 18.17 -15.96
C ASP A 165 -15.90 17.57 -15.21
N HIS A 166 -16.35 16.40 -15.66
CA HIS A 166 -17.41 15.65 -14.97
C HIS A 166 -16.96 15.17 -13.58
N VAL A 167 -15.71 14.70 -13.44
CA VAL A 167 -15.16 14.32 -12.13
C VAL A 167 -15.09 15.53 -11.21
N LEU A 168 -14.62 16.68 -11.70
CA LEU A 168 -14.56 17.92 -10.92
C LEU A 168 -15.94 18.42 -10.50
N GLU A 169 -16.92 18.38 -11.39
CA GLU A 169 -18.31 18.75 -11.10
C GLU A 169 -18.87 17.93 -9.93
N LYS A 170 -18.62 16.61 -9.91
CA LYS A 170 -19.04 15.76 -8.78
C LYS A 170 -18.33 16.12 -7.48
N LEU A 171 -17.07 16.52 -7.54
CA LEU A 171 -16.27 16.92 -6.37
C LEU A 171 -16.70 18.29 -5.79
N GLN A 172 -17.36 19.15 -6.57
CA GLN A 172 -17.89 20.44 -6.08
C GLN A 172 -18.97 20.27 -5.00
N GLY A 173 -19.72 19.16 -5.01
CA GLY A 173 -20.75 18.84 -4.01
C GLY A 173 -20.23 18.45 -2.62
N GLY A 174 -18.92 18.61 -2.38
CA GLY A 174 -18.23 18.13 -1.20
C GLY A 174 -17.37 16.91 -1.56
N PRO A 175 -16.03 17.03 -1.55
CA PRO A 175 -15.14 15.99 -2.07
C PRO A 175 -15.12 14.70 -1.21
N GLN A 176 -15.82 14.72 -0.07
CA GLN A 176 -15.93 13.62 0.89
C GLN A 176 -17.38 13.19 1.15
N SER A 177 -18.37 13.68 0.37
CA SER A 177 -19.74 13.19 0.55
C SER A 177 -19.81 11.70 0.17
N PRO A 178 -20.48 10.85 0.95
CA PRO A 178 -20.58 9.41 0.67
C PRO A 178 -21.11 9.12 -0.73
N GLU A 179 -22.08 9.90 -1.21
CA GLU A 179 -22.69 9.77 -2.53
C GLU A 179 -21.70 10.11 -3.65
N THR A 180 -20.93 11.19 -3.51
CA THR A 180 -19.89 11.58 -4.48
C THR A 180 -18.82 10.52 -4.55
N VAL A 181 -18.29 10.08 -3.40
CA VAL A 181 -17.24 9.05 -3.36
C VAL A 181 -17.75 7.75 -3.98
N LYS A 182 -18.95 7.29 -3.62
CA LYS A 182 -19.56 6.10 -4.20
C LYS A 182 -19.69 6.18 -5.72
N HIS A 183 -20.11 7.33 -6.26
CA HIS A 183 -20.18 7.52 -7.72
C HIS A 183 -18.80 7.47 -8.39
N LEU A 184 -17.81 8.18 -7.85
CA LEU A 184 -16.46 8.18 -8.40
C LEU A 184 -15.83 6.79 -8.41
N LEU A 185 -16.08 6.01 -7.35
CA LEU A 185 -15.59 4.64 -7.22
C LEU A 185 -16.22 3.65 -8.21
N GLN A 186 -17.34 4.00 -8.87
CA GLN A 186 -17.88 3.21 -9.99
C GLN A 186 -17.02 3.32 -11.24
N TRP A 187 -16.25 4.41 -11.38
CA TRP A 187 -15.33 4.66 -12.49
C TRP A 187 -13.88 4.28 -12.17
N ASP A 188 -13.61 3.82 -10.94
CA ASP A 188 -12.28 3.44 -10.48
C ASP A 188 -11.83 2.09 -11.08
N GLN A 189 -10.70 2.11 -11.79
CA GLN A 189 -10.17 0.91 -12.45
C GLN A 189 -9.87 -0.24 -11.47
N LEU A 190 -9.40 0.04 -10.25
CA LEU A 190 -9.10 -1.03 -9.29
C LEU A 190 -10.37 -1.74 -8.87
N ASN A 191 -11.42 -0.98 -8.53
CA ASN A 191 -12.74 -1.56 -8.20
C ASN A 191 -13.34 -2.34 -9.36
N MET A 192 -13.23 -1.82 -10.60
CA MET A 192 -13.65 -2.56 -11.78
C MET A 192 -12.87 -3.87 -11.95
N ALA A 193 -11.54 -3.84 -11.79
CA ALA A 193 -10.68 -5.02 -11.91
C ALA A 193 -11.02 -6.08 -10.85
N ARG A 194 -11.25 -5.65 -9.60
CA ARG A 194 -11.68 -6.52 -8.49
C ARG A 194 -13.05 -7.14 -8.77
N LYS A 195 -14.03 -6.35 -9.21
CA LYS A 195 -15.38 -6.84 -9.56
C LYS A 195 -15.35 -7.85 -10.71
N LYS A 196 -14.44 -7.69 -11.66
CA LYS A 196 -14.22 -8.64 -12.76
C LYS A 196 -13.39 -9.88 -12.36
N GLY A 197 -12.83 -9.91 -11.16
CA GLY A 197 -11.95 -11.00 -10.71
C GLY A 197 -10.56 -11.01 -11.37
N GLU A 198 -10.12 -9.88 -11.94
CA GLU A 198 -8.83 -9.80 -12.66
C GLU A 198 -7.63 -9.64 -11.72
N THR A 199 -7.85 -9.09 -10.52
CA THR A 199 -6.84 -8.92 -9.48
C THR A 199 -7.49 -8.81 -8.10
N PHE A 200 -6.73 -9.05 -7.03
CA PHE A 200 -7.16 -8.84 -5.63
C PHE A 200 -8.52 -9.48 -5.26
N LEU A 201 -8.83 -10.66 -5.80
CA LEU A 201 -10.13 -11.32 -5.62
C LEU A 201 -10.46 -11.64 -4.14
N GLU A 202 -9.45 -12.09 -3.38
CA GLU A 202 -9.59 -12.47 -1.97
C GLU A 202 -9.22 -11.34 -1.01
N TYR A 203 -9.00 -10.13 -1.53
CA TYR A 203 -8.60 -8.99 -0.72
C TYR A 203 -9.80 -8.11 -0.44
N GLU A 204 -9.83 -7.62 0.78
CA GLU A 204 -10.67 -6.54 1.24
C GLU A 204 -9.93 -5.20 1.15
N GLU A 205 -10.70 -4.12 1.20
CA GLU A 205 -10.20 -2.77 1.24
C GLU A 205 -11.12 -1.98 2.18
N GLY A 206 -10.53 -1.13 3.03
CA GLY A 206 -11.30 -0.27 3.92
C GLY A 206 -12.22 0.66 3.13
N GLU A 207 -13.35 1.03 3.71
CA GLU A 207 -14.30 1.94 3.07
C GLU A 207 -13.64 3.29 2.76
N ILE A 208 -13.58 3.65 1.47
CA ILE A 208 -13.03 4.93 1.03
C ILE A 208 -14.09 6.00 1.29
N LYS A 209 -13.78 6.95 2.19
CA LYS A 209 -14.62 8.10 2.58
C LYS A 209 -13.95 9.45 2.30
N PHE A 210 -12.84 9.42 1.57
CA PHE A 210 -12.00 10.58 1.29
C PHE A 210 -11.98 10.87 -0.21
N ALA A 211 -11.53 12.06 -0.57
CA ALA A 211 -11.41 12.52 -1.95
C ALA A 211 -10.28 11.80 -2.70
N PRO A 212 -10.28 11.76 -4.04
CA PRO A 212 -9.15 11.25 -4.82
C PRO A 212 -7.81 11.85 -4.36
N THR A 213 -6.77 11.01 -4.21
CA THR A 213 -5.47 11.39 -3.63
C THR A 213 -4.48 11.92 -4.67
N PHE A 214 -4.77 11.77 -5.95
CA PHE A 214 -3.93 12.22 -7.06
C PHE A 214 -4.76 12.99 -8.08
N LYS A 215 -4.31 14.08 -8.70
CA LYS A 215 -3.05 14.80 -8.49
C LYS A 215 -3.37 16.21 -8.00
N TYR A 216 -2.77 16.61 -6.89
CA TYR A 216 -2.89 17.97 -6.36
C TYR A 216 -1.77 18.87 -6.87
N ASP A 217 -2.04 20.18 -6.89
CA ASP A 217 -1.00 21.20 -7.02
C ASP A 217 -0.26 21.35 -5.67
N PRO A 218 1.08 21.31 -5.67
CA PRO A 218 1.84 21.32 -4.42
C PRO A 218 1.51 22.51 -3.52
N GLY A 219 1.25 22.23 -2.24
CA GLY A 219 0.93 23.25 -1.24
C GLY A 219 -0.54 23.69 -1.23
N THR A 220 -1.43 23.00 -1.96
CA THR A 220 -2.85 23.34 -2.06
C THR A 220 -3.73 22.08 -2.04
N ASP A 221 -5.03 22.27 -1.81
CA ASP A 221 -6.06 21.24 -2.00
C ASP A 221 -6.71 21.31 -3.40
N SER A 222 -6.09 22.04 -4.33
CA SER A 222 -6.55 22.15 -5.72
C SER A 222 -5.99 21.01 -6.56
N TYR A 223 -6.82 20.43 -7.42
CA TYR A 223 -6.39 19.42 -8.38
C TYR A 223 -5.64 20.04 -9.57
N ASP A 224 -4.70 19.26 -10.12
CA ASP A 224 -3.73 19.57 -11.18
C ASP A 224 -4.18 20.69 -12.15
N SER A 225 -3.63 21.89 -11.95
CA SER A 225 -3.80 23.04 -12.83
C SER A 225 -2.77 23.10 -13.96
N SER A 226 -1.80 22.17 -13.99
CA SER A 226 -0.82 22.07 -15.06
C SER A 226 -1.44 21.76 -16.43
N SER A 227 -0.69 21.96 -17.51
CA SER A 227 -1.13 21.62 -18.88
C SER A 227 -1.48 20.15 -19.09
N LYS A 228 -1.07 19.26 -18.18
CA LYS A 228 -1.40 17.83 -18.23
C LYS A 228 -2.82 17.52 -17.77
N GLN A 229 -3.44 18.42 -16.99
CA GLN A 229 -4.83 18.34 -16.52
C GLN A 229 -5.21 16.91 -16.11
N ARG A 230 -4.47 16.31 -15.17
CA ARG A 230 -4.72 14.93 -14.76
C ARG A 230 -6.12 14.80 -14.11
N VAL A 231 -6.85 13.76 -14.51
CA VAL A 231 -8.11 13.38 -13.86
C VAL A 231 -7.83 12.98 -12.40
N PRO A 232 -8.55 13.56 -11.41
CA PRO A 232 -8.46 13.11 -10.04
C PRO A 232 -8.69 11.59 -9.92
N SER A 233 -7.85 10.87 -9.17
CA SER A 233 -7.84 9.40 -9.07
C SER A 233 -7.40 8.90 -7.69
N TYR A 234 -7.88 7.72 -7.31
CA TYR A 234 -7.48 6.99 -6.11
C TYR A 234 -6.28 6.08 -6.41
N THR A 235 -5.09 6.68 -6.52
CA THR A 235 -3.86 5.96 -6.87
C THR A 235 -3.26 5.22 -5.67
N ASP A 236 -3.42 5.78 -4.47
CA ASP A 236 -2.82 5.29 -3.23
C ASP A 236 -3.82 4.42 -2.47
N ARG A 237 -3.51 3.14 -2.31
CA ARG A 237 -4.48 2.13 -1.85
C ARG A 237 -3.85 1.21 -0.80
N ILE A 238 -4.70 0.64 0.05
CA ILE A 238 -4.33 -0.38 1.03
C ILE A 238 -5.37 -1.48 0.97
N LEU A 239 -4.95 -2.66 0.57
CA LEU A 239 -5.76 -3.87 0.55
C LEU A 239 -5.20 -4.87 1.55
N PHE A 240 -6.07 -5.69 2.11
CA PHE A 240 -5.66 -6.73 3.03
C PHE A 240 -6.44 -8.03 2.81
N LYS A 241 -5.85 -9.14 3.23
CA LYS A 241 -6.56 -10.41 3.40
C LYS A 241 -6.09 -11.09 4.67
N SER A 242 -7.03 -11.75 5.34
CA SER A 242 -6.82 -12.57 6.53
C SER A 242 -7.56 -13.90 6.33
N PRO A 243 -7.32 -14.91 7.17
CA PRO A 243 -8.01 -16.20 7.10
C PRO A 243 -9.52 -16.07 7.29
#